data_AF-A0A7M7STN3-F1
#
_entry.id   AF-A0A7M7STN3-F1
#
_cell.length_a   1.000
_cell.length_b   1.000
_cell.length_c   1.000
_cell.angle_alpha   90.00
_cell.angle_beta   90.00
_cell.angle_gamma   90.00
#
_symmetry.space_group_name_H-M   'P 1'
#
loop_
_entity.id
_entity.type
_entity.pdbx_description
1 polymer ?
#
loop_
_entity_poly.entity_id
_entity_poly.type
_entity_poly.pdbx_seq_one_letter_code
_entity_poly.pdbx_strand_id
1 'polypeptide(L)'
;MVDVDDFNLEASTACRFDSLSIYDGSDTSADLIGVYCGTEGPGIVTSTGSSLFLRMESDITGTRSGFHAKYISQGETGGCGTNFTSHAGFISSPNYPEKYDNNADCTFSITGEADKNVTVAFDHFDVEQHTDCDYDSLKIYDGDTDEGSPLATLCGIDMPNPVSSTIGSGLFFRFKSDASVTRTGFSAFFRVQ
;
A
#
# COMPACT_ATOMS: atom_id res chain seq x y z
N MET A 1 3.13 6.94 -6.53
CA MET A 1 2.31 6.62 -7.72
C MET A 1 0.89 7.12 -7.48
N VAL A 2 0.26 7.65 -8.51
CA VAL A 2 -1.16 8.01 -8.55
C VAL A 2 -1.77 7.32 -9.77
N ASP A 3 -2.94 6.70 -9.61
CA ASP A 3 -3.76 6.14 -10.67
C ASP A 3 -5.03 6.99 -10.79
N VAL A 4 -5.20 7.68 -11.92
CA VAL A 4 -6.40 8.46 -12.23
C VAL A 4 -7.33 7.59 -13.08
N ASP A 5 -8.25 6.90 -12.41
CA ASP A 5 -9.11 5.87 -12.98
C ASP A 5 -10.49 6.39 -13.44
N ASP A 6 -10.85 7.63 -13.11
CA ASP A 6 -11.97 8.37 -13.70
C ASP A 6 -11.54 9.81 -14.02
N PHE A 7 -11.85 10.30 -15.22
CA PHE A 7 -11.42 11.61 -15.68
C PHE A 7 -12.37 12.21 -16.73
N ASN A 8 -12.96 13.35 -16.41
CA ASN A 8 -13.85 14.09 -17.29
C ASN A 8 -13.85 15.58 -16.88
N LEU A 9 -13.06 16.36 -17.60
CA LEU A 9 -12.97 17.83 -17.50
C LEU A 9 -13.39 18.50 -18.81
N GLU A 10 -13.61 19.80 -18.81
CA GLU A 10 -13.92 20.54 -20.03
C GLU A 10 -12.77 20.45 -21.06
N ALA A 11 -13.08 19.94 -22.26
CA ALA A 11 -12.10 19.81 -23.33
C ALA A 11 -11.82 21.18 -23.98
N SER A 12 -10.54 21.54 -24.11
CA SER A 12 -10.13 22.76 -24.82
C SER A 12 -8.71 22.64 -25.39
N THR A 13 -8.41 23.44 -26.42
CA THR A 13 -7.04 23.50 -26.96
C THR A 13 -6.07 23.93 -25.86
N ALA A 14 -5.06 23.11 -25.61
CA ALA A 14 -4.06 23.32 -24.55
C ALA A 14 -4.64 23.45 -23.13
N CYS A 15 -5.83 22.90 -22.87
CA CYS A 15 -6.44 22.84 -21.53
C CYS A 15 -6.56 24.21 -20.83
N ARG A 16 -7.03 25.22 -21.57
CA ARG A 16 -7.13 26.62 -21.11
C ARG A 16 -8.33 26.94 -20.21
N PHE A 17 -9.32 26.03 -20.15
CA PHE A 17 -10.50 26.16 -19.30
C PHE A 17 -10.27 25.33 -18.05
N ASP A 18 -10.89 24.15 -17.96
CA ASP A 18 -10.62 23.20 -16.90
C ASP A 18 -9.36 22.38 -17.17
N SER A 19 -8.51 22.22 -16.15
CA SER A 19 -7.31 21.39 -16.26
C SER A 19 -6.93 20.72 -14.95
N LEU A 20 -6.28 19.56 -15.06
CA LEU A 20 -5.51 18.92 -14.00
C LEU A 20 -4.03 18.97 -14.39
N SER A 21 -3.22 19.68 -13.61
CA SER A 21 -1.77 19.70 -13.73
C SER A 21 -1.14 18.77 -12.70
N ILE A 22 -0.20 17.92 -13.11
CA ILE A 22 0.54 17.02 -12.22
C ILE A 22 2.01 17.38 -12.23
N TYR A 23 2.59 17.60 -11.05
CA TYR A 23 3.99 17.94 -10.84
C TYR A 23 4.70 16.83 -10.06
N ASP A 24 5.96 16.56 -10.39
CA ASP A 24 6.81 15.58 -9.72
C ASP A 24 7.53 16.18 -8.51
N GLY A 25 6.76 16.48 -7.47
CA GLY A 25 7.25 17.05 -6.22
C GLY A 25 6.11 17.51 -5.31
N SER A 26 6.42 18.37 -4.33
CA SER A 26 5.47 18.78 -3.28
C SER A 26 4.60 19.98 -3.63
N ASP A 27 4.93 20.73 -4.68
CA ASP A 27 4.23 21.95 -5.08
C ASP A 27 4.49 22.31 -6.56
N THR A 28 3.98 23.46 -6.99
CA THR A 28 4.05 23.94 -8.39
C THR A 28 5.44 24.40 -8.85
N SER A 29 6.46 24.40 -7.97
CA SER A 29 7.85 24.69 -8.36
C SER A 29 8.60 23.46 -8.88
N ALA A 30 8.03 22.26 -8.68
CA ALA A 30 8.59 21.00 -9.17
C ALA A 30 8.37 20.80 -10.68
N ASP A 31 8.98 19.73 -11.22
CA ASP A 31 8.91 19.42 -12.64
C ASP A 31 7.46 19.07 -13.06
N LEU A 32 6.93 19.76 -14.07
CA LEU A 32 5.59 19.51 -14.60
C LEU A 32 5.60 18.22 -15.43
N ILE A 33 4.85 17.22 -15.00
CA ILE A 33 4.65 15.96 -15.73
C ILE A 33 3.70 16.17 -16.91
N GLY A 34 2.60 16.89 -16.67
CA GLY A 34 1.62 17.17 -17.72
C GLY A 34 0.42 17.97 -17.26
N VAL A 35 -0.34 18.46 -18.25
CA VAL A 35 -1.61 19.18 -18.08
C VAL A 35 -2.67 18.42 -18.88
N TYR A 36 -3.76 18.04 -18.22
CA TYR A 36 -4.78 17.14 -18.76
C TYR A 36 -6.16 17.79 -18.71
N CYS A 37 -6.99 17.54 -19.74
CA CYS A 37 -8.38 17.99 -19.83
C CYS A 37 -9.16 17.11 -20.82
N GLY A 38 -10.49 17.27 -20.89
CA GLY A 38 -11.35 16.39 -21.68
C GLY A 38 -11.61 15.05 -20.98
N THR A 39 -11.72 13.97 -21.75
CA THR A 39 -12.09 12.63 -21.25
C THR A 39 -10.93 11.63 -21.25
N GLU A 40 -9.74 12.04 -21.69
CA GLU A 40 -8.53 11.21 -21.64
C GLU A 40 -7.62 11.74 -20.54
N GLY A 41 -7.64 11.07 -19.38
CA GLY A 41 -6.80 11.40 -18.23
C GLY A 41 -5.38 10.83 -18.34
N PRO A 42 -4.51 11.12 -17.35
CA PRO A 42 -3.13 10.66 -17.33
C PRO A 42 -2.96 9.14 -17.06
N GLY A 43 -4.00 8.46 -16.57
CA GLY A 43 -3.90 7.09 -16.08
C GLY A 43 -2.93 7.00 -14.89
N ILE A 44 -1.97 6.08 -14.98
CA ILE A 44 -0.97 5.85 -13.93
C ILE A 44 0.22 6.79 -14.09
N VAL A 45 0.51 7.55 -13.04
CA VAL A 45 1.66 8.46 -12.92
C VAL A 45 2.51 8.08 -11.72
N THR A 46 3.81 7.88 -11.96
CA THR A 46 4.78 7.53 -10.92
C THR A 46 5.75 8.69 -10.70
N SER A 47 5.87 9.15 -9.45
CA SER A 47 6.89 10.14 -9.06
C SER A 47 8.28 9.57 -9.22
N THR A 48 9.24 10.38 -9.62
CA THR A 48 10.67 10.05 -9.51
C THR A 48 11.21 10.21 -8.09
N GLY A 49 10.46 10.90 -7.22
CA GLY A 49 10.77 11.10 -5.81
C GLY A 49 9.69 10.56 -4.87
N SER A 50 9.45 11.29 -3.78
CA SER A 50 8.53 10.89 -2.70
C SER A 50 7.14 11.55 -2.77
N SER A 51 6.89 12.41 -3.76
CA SER A 51 5.64 13.20 -3.82
C SER A 51 5.22 13.55 -5.24
N LEU A 52 3.90 13.59 -5.46
CA LEU A 52 3.27 14.20 -6.61
C LEU A 52 2.37 15.33 -6.10
N PHE A 53 2.36 16.46 -6.81
CA PHE A 53 1.45 17.57 -6.53
C PHE A 53 0.43 17.68 -7.66
N LEU A 54 -0.85 17.57 -7.32
CA LEU A 54 -1.96 17.65 -8.28
C LEU A 54 -2.66 19.01 -8.07
N ARG A 55 -2.74 19.81 -9.14
CA ARG A 55 -3.47 21.10 -9.15
C ARG A 55 -4.61 21.04 -10.14
N MET A 56 -5.84 21.21 -9.65
CA MET A 56 -7.02 21.36 -10.49
C MET A 56 -7.38 22.84 -10.58
N GLU A 57 -7.58 23.33 -11.81
CA GLU A 57 -8.08 24.67 -12.08
C GLU A 57 -9.33 24.56 -12.93
N SER A 58 -10.36 25.34 -12.61
CA SER A 58 -11.61 25.41 -13.36
C SER A 58 -11.98 26.85 -13.70
N ASP A 59 -12.72 27.04 -14.78
CA ASP A 59 -13.33 28.34 -15.09
C ASP A 59 -14.77 28.47 -14.52
N ILE A 60 -15.50 29.51 -14.93
CA ILE A 60 -16.85 29.80 -14.42
C ILE A 60 -17.97 29.06 -15.18
N THR A 61 -17.63 28.29 -16.22
CA THR A 61 -18.54 27.56 -17.10
C THR A 61 -18.14 26.07 -17.18
N GLY A 62 -18.77 25.29 -18.07
CA GLY A 62 -18.15 24.02 -18.48
C GLY A 62 -18.20 22.83 -17.51
N THR A 63 -18.91 22.88 -16.37
CA THR A 63 -18.88 21.84 -15.33
C THR A 63 -19.00 20.39 -15.85
N ARG A 64 -18.15 19.50 -15.34
CA ARG A 64 -18.12 18.05 -15.60
C ARG A 64 -18.01 17.26 -14.29
N SER A 65 -17.89 15.93 -14.39
CA SER A 65 -17.80 15.05 -13.21
C SER A 65 -16.46 15.13 -12.48
N GLY A 66 -15.41 15.72 -13.08
CA GLY A 66 -14.12 15.90 -12.41
C GLY A 66 -13.20 14.70 -12.64
N PHE A 67 -12.45 14.33 -11.61
CA PHE A 67 -11.56 13.18 -11.64
C PHE A 67 -11.61 12.41 -10.32
N HIS A 68 -11.35 11.11 -10.39
CA HIS A 68 -11.06 10.26 -9.23
C HIS A 68 -9.61 9.81 -9.35
N ALA A 69 -8.86 9.94 -8.26
CA ALA A 69 -7.46 9.55 -8.20
C ALA A 69 -7.23 8.69 -6.96
N LYS A 70 -6.68 7.50 -7.19
CA LYS A 70 -6.10 6.65 -6.16
C LYS A 70 -4.62 6.94 -6.09
N TYR A 71 -4.03 6.92 -4.91
CA TYR A 71 -2.59 7.04 -4.80
C TYR A 71 -2.03 5.92 -3.94
N ILE A 72 -0.84 5.50 -4.33
CA ILE A 72 0.04 4.65 -3.57
C ILE A 72 1.27 5.52 -3.34
N SER A 73 1.42 6.06 -2.13
CA SER A 73 2.76 6.50 -1.73
C SER A 73 3.66 5.27 -1.89
N GLN A 74 4.89 5.46 -2.40
CA GLN A 74 5.93 4.45 -2.20
C GLN A 74 6.15 4.42 -0.68
N GLY A 75 5.26 3.75 0.03
CA GLY A 75 5.48 3.36 1.38
C GLY A 75 6.72 2.49 1.35
N GLU A 76 7.51 2.57 2.41
CA GLU A 76 8.74 1.80 2.52
C GLU A 76 8.42 0.34 2.17
N THR A 77 9.12 -0.19 1.17
CA THR A 77 9.04 -1.58 0.75
C THR A 77 10.18 -2.31 1.43
N GLY A 78 9.84 -3.02 2.50
CA GLY A 78 10.81 -3.70 3.33
C GLY A 78 10.79 -5.20 3.08
N GLY A 79 11.98 -5.78 2.91
CA GLY A 79 12.16 -7.22 2.90
C GLY A 79 12.08 -7.84 4.30
N CYS A 80 12.30 -9.14 4.36
CA CYS A 80 12.42 -9.90 5.61
C CYS A 80 13.35 -9.20 6.62
N GLY A 81 12.87 -8.98 7.84
CA GLY A 81 13.60 -8.33 8.93
C GLY A 81 13.48 -6.80 8.99
N THR A 82 12.64 -6.18 8.15
CA THR A 82 12.49 -4.72 8.14
C THR A 82 11.70 -4.21 9.35
N ASN A 83 12.17 -3.11 9.94
CA ASN A 83 11.42 -2.29 10.88
C ASN A 83 10.98 -1.00 10.17
N PHE A 84 9.67 -0.83 10.03
CA PHE A 84 9.03 0.31 9.40
C PHE A 84 8.71 1.38 10.44
N THR A 85 9.15 2.60 10.16
CA THR A 85 8.77 3.81 10.93
C THR A 85 8.00 4.81 10.08
N SER A 86 7.73 4.44 8.82
CA SER A 86 6.96 5.21 7.87
C SER A 86 5.45 5.15 8.19
N HIS A 87 4.70 6.18 7.77
CA HIS A 87 3.25 6.25 7.98
C HIS A 87 2.46 5.24 7.14
N ALA A 88 3.09 4.66 6.12
CA ALA A 88 2.51 3.65 5.27
C ALA A 88 3.62 2.88 4.55
N GLY A 89 3.35 1.64 4.16
CA GLY A 89 4.34 0.74 3.60
C GLY A 89 3.74 -0.56 3.10
N PHE A 90 4.59 -1.35 2.45
CA PHE A 90 4.22 -2.67 1.94
C PHE A 90 5.05 -3.73 2.64
N ILE A 91 4.37 -4.82 2.99
CA ILE A 91 4.95 -6.02 3.56
C ILE A 91 4.63 -7.17 2.61
N SER A 92 5.63 -7.96 2.26
CA SER A 92 5.43 -9.15 1.44
C SER A 92 6.29 -10.30 1.92
N SER A 93 5.82 -11.53 1.69
CA SER A 93 6.63 -12.72 1.91
C SER A 93 7.92 -12.68 1.07
N PRO A 94 9.00 -13.36 1.51
CA PRO A 94 10.21 -13.49 0.70
C PRO A 94 9.90 -13.98 -0.71
N ASN A 95 10.61 -13.43 -1.69
CA ASN A 95 10.53 -13.76 -3.12
C ASN A 95 9.21 -13.39 -3.84
N TYR A 96 8.19 -12.85 -3.15
CA TYR A 96 6.93 -12.43 -3.78
C TYR A 96 7.19 -11.54 -5.02
N PRO A 97 6.57 -11.81 -6.19
CA PRO A 97 5.43 -12.72 -6.43
C PRO A 97 5.80 -14.19 -6.69
N GLU A 98 7.08 -14.55 -6.66
CA GLU A 98 7.51 -15.94 -6.72
C GLU A 98 7.28 -16.65 -5.38
N LYS A 99 7.46 -17.97 -5.37
CA LYS A 99 7.25 -18.76 -4.16
C LYS A 99 8.28 -18.45 -3.08
N TYR A 100 7.83 -18.40 -1.83
CA TYR A 100 8.74 -18.35 -0.68
C TYR A 100 9.55 -19.65 -0.56
N ASP A 101 10.67 -19.60 0.16
CA ASP A 101 11.51 -20.77 0.42
C ASP A 101 10.97 -21.61 1.59
N ASN A 102 11.30 -22.91 1.62
CA ASN A 102 11.10 -23.75 2.80
C ASN A 102 11.96 -23.26 3.97
N ASN A 103 11.51 -23.47 5.21
CA ASN A 103 12.20 -23.08 6.44
C ASN A 103 12.49 -21.57 6.57
N ALA A 104 11.66 -20.73 5.95
CA ALA A 104 11.73 -19.29 6.13
C ALA A 104 11.30 -18.91 7.56
N ASP A 105 11.97 -17.91 8.14
CA ASP A 105 11.56 -17.27 9.40
C ASP A 105 11.78 -15.77 9.22
N CYS A 106 10.73 -15.07 8.82
CA CYS A 106 10.78 -13.67 8.45
C CYS A 106 9.91 -12.83 9.33
N THR A 107 10.47 -11.72 9.78
CA THR A 107 9.78 -10.78 10.66
C THR A 107 9.63 -9.42 10.01
N PHE A 108 8.58 -8.72 10.38
CA PHE A 108 8.36 -7.33 10.00
C PHE A 108 7.80 -6.61 11.22
N SER A 109 8.34 -5.45 11.53
CA SER A 109 7.87 -4.62 12.65
C SER A 109 7.39 -3.29 12.09
N ILE A 110 6.23 -2.83 12.51
CA ILE A 110 5.75 -1.47 12.24
C ILE A 110 5.71 -0.75 13.57
N THR A 111 6.54 0.29 13.71
CA THR A 111 6.52 1.20 14.85
C THR A 111 5.85 2.51 14.40
N GLY A 112 4.57 2.67 14.72
CA GLY A 112 3.81 3.89 14.50
C GLY A 112 3.93 4.88 15.66
N GLU A 113 3.44 6.09 15.41
CA GLU A 113 3.50 7.21 16.37
C GLU A 113 2.52 7.04 17.53
N ALA A 114 2.84 7.63 18.69
CA ALA A 114 1.95 7.60 19.85
C ALA A 114 0.54 8.11 19.50
N ASP A 115 -0.48 7.48 20.07
CA ASP A 115 -1.91 7.78 19.85
C ASP A 115 -2.42 7.58 18.41
N LYS A 116 -1.66 6.86 17.58
CA LYS A 116 -2.07 6.42 16.24
C LYS A 116 -2.33 4.93 16.20
N ASN A 117 -3.26 4.51 15.36
CA ASN A 117 -3.53 3.10 15.11
C ASN A 117 -2.87 2.67 13.80
N VAL A 118 -2.35 1.45 13.77
CA VAL A 118 -1.85 0.83 12.54
C VAL A 118 -2.94 -0.07 11.99
N THR A 119 -3.21 0.01 10.70
CA THR A 119 -4.10 -0.92 10.00
C THR A 119 -3.37 -1.54 8.82
N VAL A 120 -3.45 -2.85 8.68
CA VAL A 120 -2.93 -3.63 7.56
C VAL A 120 -4.08 -4.24 6.77
N ALA A 121 -3.97 -4.21 5.44
CA ALA A 121 -4.89 -4.86 4.52
C ALA A 121 -4.10 -5.68 3.50
N PHE A 122 -4.59 -6.88 3.20
CA PHE A 122 -3.97 -7.81 2.26
C PHE A 122 -4.53 -7.59 0.86
N ASP A 123 -3.66 -7.64 -0.15
CA ASP A 123 -4.04 -7.66 -1.56
C ASP A 123 -3.73 -9.02 -2.23
N HIS A 124 -2.86 -9.83 -1.60
CA HIS A 124 -2.58 -11.21 -2.00
C HIS A 124 -2.35 -12.11 -0.78
N PHE A 125 -2.88 -13.34 -0.83
CA PHE A 125 -2.66 -14.35 0.20
C PHE A 125 -2.80 -15.78 -0.35
N ASP A 126 -1.70 -16.54 -0.33
CA ASP A 126 -1.58 -17.93 -0.73
C ASP A 126 -0.43 -18.55 0.08
N VAL A 127 -0.76 -19.08 1.25
CA VAL A 127 0.16 -19.76 2.18
C VAL A 127 -0.31 -21.21 2.31
N GLU A 128 0.59 -22.16 2.58
CA GLU A 128 0.19 -23.57 2.71
C GLU A 128 -1.02 -23.75 3.65
N GLN A 129 -2.02 -24.50 3.20
CA GLN A 129 -3.25 -24.69 3.96
C GLN A 129 -3.09 -25.78 5.02
N HIS A 130 -3.45 -25.45 6.25
CA HIS A 130 -3.57 -26.40 7.35
C HIS A 130 -4.72 -25.97 8.29
N THR A 131 -5.37 -26.92 8.96
CA THR A 131 -6.52 -26.65 9.84
C THR A 131 -6.17 -25.67 10.96
N ASP A 132 -5.00 -25.85 11.56
CA ASP A 132 -4.51 -25.03 12.68
C ASP A 132 -3.31 -24.13 12.30
N CYS A 133 -2.97 -24.05 11.00
CA CYS A 133 -1.79 -23.31 10.51
C CYS A 133 -0.46 -23.71 11.18
N ASP A 134 -0.26 -25.01 11.41
CA ASP A 134 0.93 -25.57 12.07
C ASP A 134 2.10 -25.83 11.10
N TYR A 135 1.84 -25.83 9.79
CA TYR A 135 2.89 -25.89 8.76
C TYR A 135 3.42 -24.47 8.51
N ASP A 136 2.93 -23.82 7.46
CA ASP A 136 3.25 -22.43 7.16
C ASP A 136 2.23 -21.49 7.81
N SER A 137 2.70 -20.37 8.35
CA SER A 137 1.81 -19.37 8.95
C SER A 137 2.37 -17.96 8.93
N LEU A 138 1.47 -16.99 8.78
CA LEU A 138 1.70 -15.59 9.12
C LEU A 138 1.02 -15.29 10.46
N LYS A 139 1.81 -14.94 11.46
CA LYS A 139 1.32 -14.48 12.77
C LYS A 139 1.41 -12.97 12.86
N ILE A 140 0.37 -12.35 13.42
CA ILE A 140 0.27 -10.90 13.63
C ILE A 140 0.05 -10.65 15.11
N TYR A 141 0.81 -9.71 15.68
CA TYR A 141 0.79 -9.36 17.10
C TYR A 141 0.49 -7.86 17.27
N ASP A 142 -0.22 -7.53 18.34
CA ASP A 142 -0.55 -6.16 18.75
C ASP A 142 0.62 -5.58 19.56
N GLY A 143 1.40 -4.71 18.92
CA GLY A 143 2.72 -4.25 19.38
C GLY A 143 3.77 -4.37 18.27
N ASP A 144 4.90 -3.70 18.42
CA ASP A 144 6.00 -3.70 17.43
C ASP A 144 7.00 -4.85 17.62
N THR A 145 6.73 -5.79 18.53
CA THR A 145 7.55 -6.96 18.83
C THR A 145 6.71 -8.25 19.00
N ASP A 146 7.35 -9.42 19.11
CA ASP A 146 6.65 -10.70 19.28
C ASP A 146 6.18 -11.00 20.72
N GLU A 147 6.46 -10.10 21.66
CA GLU A 147 5.87 -10.09 23.00
C GLU A 147 4.45 -9.48 23.03
N GLY A 148 4.00 -8.88 21.92
CA GLY A 148 2.64 -8.35 21.76
C GLY A 148 1.55 -9.42 21.87
N SER A 149 0.30 -8.99 22.08
CA SER A 149 -0.83 -9.93 22.13
C SER A 149 -1.13 -10.46 20.73
N PRO A 150 -1.30 -11.78 20.52
CA PRO A 150 -1.58 -12.31 19.19
C PRO A 150 -2.95 -11.85 18.69
N LEU A 151 -2.98 -11.26 17.49
CA LEU A 151 -4.19 -10.79 16.81
C LEU A 151 -4.70 -11.82 15.79
N ALA A 152 -3.79 -12.46 15.07
CA ALA A 152 -4.14 -13.43 14.04
C ALA A 152 -3.04 -14.48 13.82
N THR A 153 -3.45 -15.68 13.42
CA THR A 153 -2.60 -16.70 12.80
C THR A 153 -3.29 -17.10 11.51
N LEU A 154 -2.61 -16.91 10.38
CA LEU A 154 -3.20 -16.96 9.05
C LEU A 154 -2.43 -17.96 8.18
N CYS A 155 -3.16 -18.76 7.41
CA CYS A 155 -2.66 -19.68 6.39
C CYS A 155 -3.78 -20.03 5.38
N GLY A 156 -3.44 -20.74 4.30
CA GLY A 156 -4.38 -21.04 3.22
C GLY A 156 -4.48 -19.93 2.16
N ILE A 157 -5.59 -19.92 1.42
CA ILE A 157 -5.80 -19.06 0.24
C ILE A 157 -6.92 -18.04 0.42
N ASP A 158 -7.62 -18.07 1.54
CA ASP A 158 -8.71 -17.15 1.81
C ASP A 158 -8.12 -15.77 2.14
N MET A 159 -8.60 -14.73 1.47
CA MET A 159 -8.12 -13.36 1.69
C MET A 159 -8.41 -12.93 3.13
N PRO A 160 -7.38 -12.60 3.94
CA PRO A 160 -7.60 -12.19 5.31
C PRO A 160 -8.36 -10.87 5.41
N ASN A 161 -9.20 -10.75 6.44
CA ASN A 161 -9.79 -9.45 6.78
C ASN A 161 -8.69 -8.47 7.22
N PRO A 162 -8.87 -7.16 7.00
CA PRO A 162 -7.96 -6.15 7.53
C PRO A 162 -7.78 -6.29 9.04
N VAL A 163 -6.55 -6.09 9.52
CA VAL A 163 -6.18 -6.17 10.93
C VAL A 163 -5.72 -4.79 11.40
N SER A 164 -6.16 -4.38 12.59
CA SER A 164 -5.76 -3.11 13.19
C SER A 164 -5.15 -3.35 14.57
N SER A 165 -4.19 -2.51 14.96
CA SER A 165 -3.69 -2.48 16.35
C SER A 165 -4.84 -2.13 17.30
N THR A 166 -4.81 -2.68 18.52
CA THR A 166 -5.87 -2.47 19.52
C THR A 166 -5.39 -1.66 20.71
N ILE A 167 -4.13 -1.82 21.11
CA ILE A 167 -3.51 -1.10 22.23
C ILE A 167 -2.17 -0.54 21.74
N GLY A 168 -2.20 0.70 21.23
CA GLY A 168 -1.00 1.43 20.82
C GLY A 168 -0.78 1.44 19.31
N SER A 169 0.47 1.75 18.95
CA SER A 169 0.83 2.24 17.63
C SER A 169 1.69 1.28 16.81
N GLY A 170 1.69 -0.02 17.11
CA GLY A 170 2.55 -0.96 16.39
C GLY A 170 1.87 -2.27 16.02
N LEU A 171 2.40 -2.91 14.98
CA LEU A 171 2.08 -4.29 14.61
C LEU A 171 3.36 -5.04 14.29
N PHE A 172 3.43 -6.29 14.74
CA PHE A 172 4.53 -7.19 14.47
C PHE A 172 4.03 -8.40 13.71
N PHE A 173 4.78 -8.78 12.68
CA PHE A 173 4.46 -9.88 11.79
C PHE A 173 5.59 -10.90 11.87
N ARG A 174 5.23 -12.18 11.90
CA ARG A 174 6.18 -13.28 11.74
C ARG A 174 5.62 -14.30 10.77
N PHE A 175 6.28 -14.43 9.63
CA PHE A 175 6.03 -15.47 8.66
C PHE A 175 7.00 -16.63 8.87
N LYS A 176 6.47 -17.84 9.01
CA LYS A 176 7.25 -19.08 9.05
C LYS A 176 6.77 -20.06 8.01
N SER A 177 7.71 -20.76 7.38
CA SER A 177 7.43 -21.94 6.57
C SER A 177 8.15 -23.19 7.09
N ASP A 178 7.58 -24.36 6.81
CA ASP A 178 8.13 -25.66 7.20
C ASP A 178 9.12 -26.21 6.14
N ALA A 179 9.50 -27.49 6.25
CA ALA A 179 10.49 -28.09 5.35
C ALA A 179 9.98 -28.39 3.93
N SER A 180 8.70 -28.18 3.63
CA SER A 180 8.06 -28.56 2.37
C SER A 180 6.93 -27.63 1.94
N VAL A 181 6.41 -27.87 0.73
CA VAL A 181 5.22 -27.20 0.16
C VAL A 181 5.26 -25.66 0.20
N THR A 182 5.86 -25.06 -0.82
CA THR A 182 5.86 -23.60 -0.96
C THR A 182 4.75 -23.07 -1.87
N ARG A 183 4.28 -21.87 -1.53
CA ARG A 183 3.24 -21.10 -2.22
C ARG A 183 3.74 -19.70 -2.55
N THR A 184 2.91 -18.88 -3.21
CA THR A 184 3.30 -17.52 -3.62
C THR A 184 3.36 -16.53 -2.44
N GLY A 185 2.80 -16.89 -1.29
CA GLY A 185 2.92 -16.14 -0.05
C GLY A 185 1.90 -15.00 0.04
N PHE A 186 2.32 -13.81 0.49
CA PHE A 186 1.40 -12.71 0.75
C PHE A 186 1.97 -11.35 0.35
N SER A 187 1.07 -10.41 0.09
CA SER A 187 1.36 -8.98 -0.03
C SER A 187 0.29 -8.18 0.69
N ALA A 188 0.74 -7.19 1.45
CA ALA A 188 -0.13 -6.37 2.27
C ALA A 188 0.39 -4.94 2.34
N PHE A 189 -0.54 -4.01 2.45
CA PHE A 189 -0.28 -2.59 2.67
C PHE A 189 -0.71 -2.20 4.08
N PHE A 190 0.14 -1.43 4.78
CA PHE A 190 -0.19 -0.86 6.07
C PHE A 190 -0.28 0.67 6.01
N ARG A 191 -1.01 1.23 6.97
CA ARG A 191 -1.12 2.67 7.22
C ARG A 191 -1.26 2.98 8.70
N VAL A 192 -0.68 4.09 9.13
CA VAL A 192 -0.73 4.66 10.48
C VAL A 192 -1.74 5.82 10.46
N GLN A 193 -2.71 5.85 11.38
CA GLN A 193 -3.86 6.78 11.36
C GLN A 193 -4.20 7.38 12.72
#